data_AF-A0A1H1UNS0-F1
#
_entry.id   AF-A0A1H1UNS0-F1
#
_cell.length_a   1.000
_cell.length_b   1.000
_cell.length_c   1.000
_cell.angle_alpha   90.00
_cell.angle_beta   90.00
_cell.angle_gamma   90.00
#
_symmetry.space_group_name_H-M   'P 1'
#
loop_
_entity.id
_entity.type
_entity.pdbx_description
1 polymer ?
#
loop_
_entity_poly.entity_id
_entity_poly.type
_entity_poly.pdbx_seq_one_letter_code
_entity_poly.pdbx_strand_id
1 'polypeptide(L)'
;MLVVDTAAMDGETPWLYYLCTVATTASVIAVPVAPAAAYTVAVPALYGVVRLSPSGGAADEPVRAVLDTLYAVILGIVVLVIITMLRQAAEAVDAAQEGALQRYDMAARQHANEMERVKVDALVHDSVLTTLLSAAAANTPAERQLASRMAADAVRRLDEAAVEVPGVADRADLSVLARRLRSAVTGFSAPFIVRVTDTSGVELPVEAVDALSSAAVQAMVNSVQHADGPIGRVRRELEIRGVGAGGCVIEVVDNGSGFEPAEVPLSRLGLRVSIEERMANAGGSARIDSAPGRGTRVTLAWPAGLDGGRS
;
A
#
# COMPACT_ATOMS: atom_id res chain seq x y z
N MET A 1 -43.97 -54.71 -18.65
CA MET A 1 -44.74 -55.67 -17.83
C MET A 1 -46.21 -55.45 -18.18
N LEU A 2 -46.78 -56.29 -19.03
CA LEU A 2 -48.21 -56.24 -19.36
C LEU A 2 -48.96 -56.81 -18.16
N VAL A 3 -49.80 -55.99 -17.52
CA VAL A 3 -50.61 -56.39 -16.38
C VAL A 3 -51.68 -57.35 -16.88
N VAL A 4 -51.68 -58.58 -16.35
CA VAL A 4 -52.60 -59.66 -16.75
C VAL A 4 -53.90 -59.62 -15.93
N ASP A 5 -53.90 -58.93 -14.79
CA ASP A 5 -55.07 -58.77 -13.92
C ASP A 5 -55.29 -57.28 -13.59
N THR A 6 -56.27 -56.66 -14.25
CA THR A 6 -56.57 -55.24 -14.11
C THR A 6 -57.26 -54.91 -12.78
N ALA A 7 -57.91 -55.88 -12.13
CA ALA A 7 -58.63 -55.67 -10.87
C ALA A 7 -57.68 -55.52 -9.66
N ALA A 8 -56.48 -56.08 -9.74
CA ALA A 8 -55.47 -55.96 -8.68
C ALA A 8 -54.79 -54.58 -8.62
N MET A 9 -55.04 -53.72 -9.62
CA MET A 9 -54.43 -52.38 -9.74
C MET A 9 -55.48 -51.26 -9.59
N ASP A 10 -56.71 -51.60 -9.22
CA ASP A 10 -57.78 -50.62 -9.01
C ASP A 10 -57.40 -49.66 -7.87
N GLY A 11 -57.20 -48.39 -8.24
CA GLY A 11 -56.86 -47.31 -7.31
C GLY A 11 -55.38 -46.96 -7.21
N GLU A 12 -54.46 -47.72 -7.80
CA GLU A 12 -53.03 -47.38 -7.80
C GLU A 12 -52.64 -46.41 -8.92
N THR A 13 -51.77 -45.44 -8.61
CA THR A 13 -51.21 -44.51 -9.61
C THR A 13 -50.15 -45.21 -10.48
N PRO A 14 -50.24 -45.15 -11.83
CA PRO A 14 -49.30 -45.81 -12.72
C PRO A 14 -47.86 -45.34 -12.50
N TRP A 15 -46.91 -46.27 -12.57
CA TRP A 15 -45.47 -45.98 -12.44
C TRP A 15 -44.96 -44.88 -13.40
N LEU A 16 -45.57 -44.74 -14.58
CA LEU A 16 -45.29 -43.68 -15.56
C LEU A 16 -45.48 -42.26 -14.99
N TYR A 17 -46.39 -42.09 -14.02
CA TYR A 17 -46.62 -40.82 -13.34
C TYR A 17 -45.36 -40.32 -12.63
N TYR A 18 -44.68 -41.20 -11.89
CA TYR A 18 -43.45 -40.86 -11.18
C TYR A 18 -42.30 -40.53 -12.14
N LEU A 19 -42.23 -41.22 -13.28
CA LEU A 19 -41.21 -40.94 -14.30
C LEU A 19 -41.39 -39.59 -15.01
N CYS A 20 -42.63 -39.11 -15.17
CA CYS A 20 -42.87 -37.78 -15.72
C CYS A 20 -42.21 -36.69 -14.86
N THR A 21 -42.30 -36.82 -13.54
CA THR A 21 -41.68 -35.87 -12.61
C THR A 21 -40.15 -35.92 -12.67
N VAL A 22 -39.58 -37.13 -12.77
CA VAL A 22 -38.12 -37.30 -12.90
C VAL A 22 -37.62 -36.73 -14.23
N ALA A 23 -38.30 -37.03 -15.33
CA ALA A 23 -37.92 -36.57 -16.67
C ALA A 23 -38.00 -35.04 -16.80
N THR A 24 -39.07 -34.42 -16.29
CA THR A 24 -39.21 -32.95 -16.30
C THR A 24 -38.15 -32.28 -15.43
N THR A 25 -37.90 -32.79 -14.22
CA THR A 25 -36.83 -32.28 -13.34
C THR A 25 -35.45 -32.38 -14.00
N ALA A 26 -35.13 -33.54 -14.60
CA ALA A 26 -33.85 -33.73 -15.30
C ALA A 26 -33.68 -32.76 -16.48
N SER A 27 -34.75 -32.51 -17.24
CA SER A 27 -34.75 -31.55 -18.35
C SER A 27 -34.45 -30.12 -17.89
N VAL A 28 -35.06 -29.68 -16.78
CA VAL A 28 -34.82 -28.36 -16.20
C VAL A 28 -33.37 -28.17 -15.77
N ILE A 29 -32.72 -29.22 -15.27
CA ILE A 29 -31.30 -29.18 -14.86
C ILE A 29 -30.38 -29.22 -16.09
N ALA A 30 -30.67 -30.04 -17.10
CA ALA A 30 -29.73 -30.31 -18.18
C ALA A 30 -29.76 -29.30 -19.34
N VAL A 31 -30.83 -28.52 -19.49
CA VAL A 31 -31.12 -27.77 -20.72
C VAL A 31 -31.46 -26.30 -20.43
N PRO A 32 -31.30 -25.36 -21.40
CA PRO A 32 -31.80 -24.00 -21.25
C PRO A 32 -33.30 -23.89 -20.92
N VAL A 33 -33.70 -22.77 -20.32
CA VAL A 33 -35.04 -22.57 -19.75
C VAL A 33 -36.17 -22.74 -20.76
N ALA A 34 -36.01 -22.24 -21.98
CA ALA A 34 -37.05 -22.29 -23.02
C ALA A 34 -37.43 -23.73 -23.45
N PRO A 35 -36.50 -24.60 -23.87
CA PRO A 35 -36.81 -25.99 -24.17
C PRO A 35 -37.22 -26.81 -22.93
N ALA A 36 -36.66 -26.51 -21.75
CA ALA A 36 -37.08 -27.15 -20.51
C ALA A 36 -38.55 -26.83 -20.16
N ALA A 37 -38.99 -25.59 -20.37
CA ALA A 37 -40.38 -25.18 -20.19
C ALA A 37 -41.32 -25.91 -21.15
N ALA A 38 -40.94 -26.00 -22.43
CA ALA A 38 -41.71 -26.76 -23.42
C ALA A 38 -41.83 -28.25 -23.04
N TYR A 39 -40.72 -28.86 -22.59
CA TYR A 39 -40.68 -30.26 -22.16
C TYR A 39 -41.53 -30.50 -20.90
N THR A 40 -41.52 -29.55 -19.96
CA THR A 40 -42.29 -29.58 -18.70
C THR A 40 -43.79 -29.62 -18.92
N VAL A 41 -44.28 -29.05 -20.03
CA VAL A 41 -45.71 -29.08 -20.40
C VAL A 41 -46.03 -30.26 -21.32
N ALA A 42 -45.16 -30.52 -22.31
CA ALA A 42 -45.41 -31.55 -23.33
C ALA A 42 -45.45 -32.97 -22.76
N VAL A 43 -44.57 -33.30 -21.81
CA VAL A 43 -44.48 -34.65 -21.24
C VAL A 43 -45.70 -35.01 -20.39
N PRO A 44 -46.14 -34.18 -19.43
CA PRO A 44 -47.39 -34.42 -18.72
C PRO A 44 -48.62 -34.42 -19.62
N ALA A 45 -48.67 -33.57 -20.65
CA ALA A 45 -49.78 -33.56 -21.61
C ALA A 45 -49.87 -34.89 -22.38
N LEU A 46 -48.73 -35.43 -22.82
CA LEU A 46 -48.66 -36.75 -23.45
C LEU A 46 -49.08 -37.86 -22.49
N TYR A 47 -48.64 -37.79 -21.22
CA TYR A 47 -49.09 -38.70 -20.17
C TYR A 47 -50.61 -38.65 -19.99
N GLY A 48 -51.21 -37.46 -19.98
CA GLY A 48 -52.66 -37.27 -19.89
C GLY A 48 -53.42 -37.91 -21.05
N VAL A 49 -52.93 -37.78 -22.28
CA VAL A 49 -53.50 -38.46 -23.46
C VAL A 49 -53.45 -39.98 -23.30
N VAL A 50 -52.32 -40.52 -22.82
CA VAL A 50 -52.19 -41.96 -22.54
C VAL A 50 -53.15 -42.38 -21.42
N ARG A 51 -53.31 -41.57 -20.38
CA ARG A 51 -54.15 -41.84 -19.20
C ARG A 51 -55.64 -41.90 -19.55
N LEU A 52 -56.08 -41.12 -20.54
CA LEU A 52 -57.44 -41.13 -21.09
C LEU A 52 -57.74 -42.35 -21.98
N SER A 53 -56.71 -43.10 -22.41
CA SER A 53 -56.91 -44.29 -23.23
C SER A 53 -57.33 -45.51 -22.38
N PRO A 54 -58.05 -46.50 -22.94
CA PRO A 54 -58.44 -47.72 -22.22
C PRO A 54 -57.27 -48.47 -21.59
N SER A 55 -56.10 -48.47 -22.25
CA SER A 55 -54.86 -49.08 -21.73
C SER A 55 -54.16 -48.24 -20.66
N GLY A 56 -54.54 -46.96 -20.50
CA GLY A 56 -54.02 -46.04 -19.47
C GLY A 56 -54.71 -46.16 -18.11
N GLY A 57 -55.78 -46.94 -18.02
CA GLY A 57 -56.42 -47.33 -16.75
C GLY A 57 -57.32 -46.26 -16.12
N ALA A 58 -57.69 -45.20 -16.84
CA ALA A 58 -58.62 -44.17 -16.35
C ALA A 58 -59.62 -43.70 -17.43
N ALA A 59 -59.88 -44.52 -18.46
CA ALA A 59 -60.84 -44.18 -19.52
C ALA A 59 -62.27 -44.00 -18.99
N ASP A 60 -62.63 -44.76 -17.95
CA ASP A 60 -63.94 -44.71 -17.30
C ASP A 60 -64.04 -43.61 -16.21
N GLU A 61 -62.90 -42.99 -15.83
CA GLU A 61 -62.79 -41.90 -14.84
C GLU A 61 -62.02 -40.68 -15.43
N PRO A 62 -62.55 -40.00 -16.46
CA PRO A 62 -61.82 -38.96 -17.18
C PRO A 62 -61.43 -37.76 -16.29
N VAL A 63 -62.22 -37.48 -15.24
CA VAL A 63 -61.92 -36.41 -14.27
C VAL A 63 -60.60 -36.68 -13.54
N ARG A 64 -60.33 -37.95 -13.18
CA ARG A 64 -59.11 -38.34 -12.46
C ARG A 64 -57.87 -38.23 -13.35
N ALA A 65 -57.99 -38.66 -14.60
CA ALA A 65 -56.92 -38.51 -15.60
C ALA A 65 -56.53 -37.04 -15.82
N VAL A 66 -57.52 -36.14 -15.86
CA VAL A 66 -57.30 -34.69 -15.97
C VAL A 66 -56.61 -34.15 -14.72
N LEU A 67 -57.06 -34.53 -13.52
CA LEU A 67 -56.44 -34.11 -12.26
C LEU A 67 -54.99 -34.57 -12.15
N ASP A 68 -54.68 -35.84 -12.43
CA ASP A 68 -53.31 -36.38 -12.42
C ASP A 68 -52.39 -35.60 -13.37
N THR A 69 -52.91 -35.27 -14.56
CA THR A 69 -52.18 -34.49 -15.57
C THR A 69 -51.92 -33.07 -15.10
N LEU A 70 -52.93 -32.40 -14.54
CA LEU A 70 -52.79 -31.05 -13.99
C LEU A 70 -51.79 -31.01 -12.84
N TYR A 71 -51.84 -31.99 -11.92
CA TYR A 71 -50.86 -32.08 -10.83
C TYR A 71 -49.43 -32.25 -11.35
N ALA A 72 -49.20 -33.09 -12.35
CA ALA A 72 -47.88 -33.27 -12.95
C ALA A 72 -47.36 -32.00 -13.64
N VAL A 73 -48.23 -31.26 -14.34
CA VAL A 73 -47.87 -29.96 -14.95
C VAL A 73 -47.53 -28.93 -13.87
N ILE A 74 -48.36 -28.80 -12.83
CA ILE A 74 -48.14 -27.84 -11.73
C ILE A 74 -46.81 -28.14 -11.04
N LEU A 75 -46.56 -29.41 -10.68
CA LEU A 75 -45.32 -29.81 -10.01
C LEU A 75 -44.09 -29.51 -10.89
N GLY A 76 -44.16 -29.82 -12.18
CA GLY A 76 -43.09 -29.52 -13.13
C GLY A 76 -42.82 -28.01 -13.26
N ILE A 77 -43.87 -27.18 -13.32
CA ILE A 77 -43.75 -25.72 -13.35
C ILE A 77 -43.11 -25.20 -12.06
N VAL A 78 -43.51 -25.71 -10.89
CA VAL A 78 -42.91 -25.31 -9.60
C VAL A 78 -41.42 -25.62 -9.58
N VAL A 79 -41.02 -26.82 -10.01
CA VAL A 79 -39.61 -27.22 -10.10
C VAL A 79 -38.84 -26.33 -11.08
N LEU A 80 -39.41 -26.02 -12.24
CA LEU A 80 -38.85 -25.09 -13.22
C LEU A 80 -38.60 -23.71 -12.60
N VAL A 81 -39.62 -23.14 -11.94
CA VAL A 81 -39.51 -21.82 -11.28
C VAL A 81 -38.41 -21.84 -10.22
N ILE A 82 -38.38 -22.84 -9.33
CA ILE A 82 -37.36 -22.93 -8.28
C ILE A 82 -35.95 -22.99 -8.88
N ILE A 83 -35.71 -23.86 -9.87
CA ILE A 83 -34.37 -24.01 -10.46
C ILE A 83 -33.96 -22.75 -11.22
N THR A 84 -34.88 -22.10 -11.95
CA THR A 84 -34.57 -20.84 -12.63
C THR A 84 -34.26 -19.71 -11.65
N MET A 85 -35.00 -19.58 -10.55
CA MET A 85 -34.68 -18.61 -9.50
C MET A 85 -33.31 -18.88 -8.87
N LEU A 86 -32.99 -20.15 -8.58
CA LEU A 86 -31.67 -20.52 -8.04
C LEU A 86 -30.53 -20.17 -9.01
N ARG A 87 -30.71 -20.42 -10.32
CA ARG A 87 -29.74 -20.01 -11.35
C ARG A 87 -29.55 -18.51 -11.41
N GLN A 88 -30.64 -17.75 -11.44
CA GLN A 88 -30.59 -16.28 -11.46
C GLN A 88 -29.93 -15.72 -10.20
N ALA A 89 -30.21 -16.30 -9.03
CA ALA A 89 -29.58 -15.89 -7.78
C ALA A 89 -28.08 -16.19 -7.77
N ALA A 90 -27.66 -17.35 -8.29
CA ALA A 90 -26.24 -17.71 -8.42
C ALA A 90 -25.51 -16.74 -9.36
N GLU A 91 -26.06 -16.49 -10.55
CA GLU A 91 -25.50 -15.53 -11.51
C GLU A 91 -25.39 -14.11 -10.93
N ALA A 92 -26.39 -13.67 -10.16
CA ALA A 92 -26.35 -12.36 -9.50
C ALA A 92 -25.26 -12.28 -8.41
N VAL A 93 -25.05 -13.37 -7.66
CA VAL A 93 -23.97 -13.46 -6.66
C VAL A 93 -22.61 -13.45 -7.34
N ASP A 94 -22.42 -14.24 -8.39
CA ASP A 94 -21.16 -14.32 -9.14
C ASP A 94 -20.80 -12.95 -9.73
N ALA A 95 -21.77 -12.27 -10.36
CA ALA A 95 -21.57 -10.92 -10.90
C ALA A 95 -21.23 -9.89 -9.81
N ALA A 96 -21.86 -10.00 -8.64
CA ALA A 96 -21.57 -9.12 -7.51
C ALA A 96 -20.16 -9.36 -6.93
N GLN A 97 -19.71 -10.61 -6.87
CA GLN A 97 -18.37 -10.98 -6.41
C GLN A 97 -17.29 -10.49 -7.38
N GLU A 98 -17.47 -10.70 -8.69
CA GLU A 98 -16.54 -10.20 -9.72
C GLU A 98 -16.41 -8.66 -9.65
N GLY A 99 -17.55 -7.95 -9.54
CA GLY A 99 -17.56 -6.50 -9.41
C GLY A 99 -16.93 -5.98 -8.11
N ALA A 100 -16.93 -6.77 -7.03
CA ALA A 100 -16.22 -6.43 -5.80
C ALA A 100 -14.71 -6.62 -5.96
N LEU A 101 -14.26 -7.75 -6.52
CA LEU A 101 -12.84 -8.04 -6.75
C LEU A 101 -12.17 -7.00 -7.66
N GLN A 102 -12.83 -6.60 -8.75
CA GLN A 102 -12.32 -5.55 -9.64
C GLN A 102 -12.14 -4.21 -8.92
N ARG A 103 -13.08 -3.84 -8.04
CA ARG A 103 -12.98 -2.62 -7.23
C ARG A 103 -11.82 -2.67 -6.25
N TYR A 104 -11.57 -3.83 -5.63
CA TYR A 104 -10.41 -4.00 -4.74
C TYR A 104 -9.08 -3.92 -5.48
N ASP A 105 -8.93 -4.56 -6.65
CA ASP A 105 -7.71 -4.48 -7.45
C ASP A 105 -7.44 -3.05 -7.93
N MET A 106 -8.46 -2.34 -8.40
CA MET A 106 -8.35 -0.93 -8.79
C MET A 106 -7.94 -0.03 -7.62
N ALA A 107 -8.56 -0.20 -6.44
CA ALA A 107 -8.24 0.56 -5.24
C ALA A 107 -6.81 0.27 -4.76
N ALA A 108 -6.38 -1.00 -4.79
CA ALA A 108 -5.03 -1.39 -4.42
C ALA A 108 -3.97 -0.78 -5.35
N ARG A 109 -4.21 -0.80 -6.67
CA ARG A 109 -3.32 -0.16 -7.65
C ARG A 109 -3.26 1.36 -7.49
N GLN A 110 -4.40 2.00 -7.26
CA GLN A 110 -4.43 3.44 -6.99
C GLN A 110 -3.65 3.78 -5.72
N HIS A 111 -3.85 3.02 -4.65
CA HIS A 111 -3.11 3.22 -3.41
C HIS A 111 -1.60 3.02 -3.60
N ALA A 112 -1.18 1.98 -4.33
CA ALA A 112 0.23 1.75 -4.64
C ALA A 112 0.85 2.91 -5.44
N ASN A 113 0.14 3.39 -6.48
CA ASN A 113 0.60 4.53 -7.29
C ASN A 113 0.67 5.82 -6.48
N GLU A 114 -0.29 6.05 -5.57
CA GLU A 114 -0.30 7.21 -4.68
C GLU A 114 0.93 7.17 -3.74
N MET A 115 1.23 6.01 -3.16
CA MET A 115 2.41 5.82 -2.31
C MET A 115 3.71 6.01 -3.09
N GLU A 116 3.80 5.50 -4.31
CA GLU A 116 4.95 5.72 -5.19
C GLU A 116 5.11 7.21 -5.52
N ARG A 117 4.02 7.90 -5.84
CA ARG A 117 4.03 9.34 -6.14
C ARG A 117 4.46 10.17 -4.94
N VAL A 118 3.94 9.88 -3.75
CA VAL A 118 4.36 10.55 -2.49
C VAL A 118 5.86 10.31 -2.24
N LYS A 119 6.35 9.09 -2.47
CA LYS A 119 7.79 8.76 -2.34
C LYS A 119 8.64 9.53 -3.36
N VAL A 120 8.21 9.58 -4.62
CA VAL A 120 8.90 10.32 -5.69
C VAL A 120 8.89 11.82 -5.40
N ASP A 121 7.75 12.39 -5.01
CA ASP A 121 7.64 13.81 -4.70
C ASP A 121 8.54 14.19 -3.51
N ALA A 122 8.62 13.35 -2.47
CA ALA A 122 9.56 13.55 -1.36
C ALA A 122 11.03 13.48 -1.80
N LEU A 123 11.40 12.48 -2.61
CA LEU A 123 12.77 12.32 -3.10
C LEU A 123 13.20 13.46 -4.05
N VAL A 124 12.31 13.87 -4.96
CA VAL A 124 12.52 14.97 -5.89
C VAL A 124 12.63 16.29 -5.12
N HIS A 125 11.71 16.57 -4.20
CA HIS A 125 11.72 17.82 -3.46
C HIS A 125 12.98 17.96 -2.59
N ASP A 126 13.41 16.90 -1.92
CA ASP A 126 14.52 17.01 -0.96
C ASP A 126 15.91 17.05 -1.60
N SER A 127 16.11 16.29 -2.68
CA SER A 127 17.42 16.16 -3.33
C SER A 127 17.63 17.21 -4.41
N VAL A 128 16.59 17.54 -5.18
CA VAL A 128 16.68 18.49 -6.31
C VAL A 128 16.64 19.92 -5.80
N LEU A 129 15.79 20.25 -4.83
CA LEU A 129 15.61 21.64 -4.39
C LEU A 129 16.86 22.14 -3.64
N THR A 130 17.42 21.32 -2.76
CA THR A 130 18.71 21.60 -2.07
C THR A 130 19.86 21.76 -3.07
N THR A 131 19.91 20.91 -4.09
CA THR A 131 20.95 20.97 -5.14
C THR A 131 20.79 22.20 -6.03
N LEU A 132 19.57 22.51 -6.47
CA LEU A 132 19.27 23.69 -7.29
C LEU A 132 19.49 24.99 -6.53
N LEU A 133 19.13 25.06 -5.24
CA LEU A 133 19.41 26.21 -4.39
C LEU A 133 20.91 26.41 -4.18
N SER A 134 21.67 25.32 -3.94
CA SER A 134 23.13 25.37 -3.81
C SER A 134 23.81 25.77 -5.12
N ALA A 135 23.29 25.32 -6.27
CA ALA A 135 23.79 25.71 -7.58
C ALA A 135 23.45 27.17 -7.93
N ALA A 136 22.24 27.64 -7.59
CA ALA A 136 21.81 29.01 -7.81
C ALA A 136 22.56 30.02 -6.93
N ALA A 137 23.00 29.61 -5.74
CA ALA A 137 23.78 30.44 -4.82
C ALA A 137 25.29 30.44 -5.10
N ALA A 138 25.79 29.58 -6.01
CA ALA A 138 27.21 29.41 -6.26
C ALA A 138 27.79 30.53 -7.14
N ASN A 139 28.56 31.43 -6.53
CA ASN A 139 29.26 32.53 -7.20
C ASN A 139 30.78 32.27 -7.36
N THR A 140 31.35 31.32 -6.61
CA THR A 140 32.78 30.99 -6.70
C THR A 140 33.04 29.67 -7.44
N PRO A 141 34.26 29.45 -7.99
CA PRO A 141 34.64 28.17 -8.59
C PRO A 141 34.53 26.98 -7.62
N ALA A 142 34.84 27.21 -6.33
CA ALA A 142 34.76 26.19 -5.29
C ALA A 142 33.31 25.81 -4.96
N GLU A 143 32.40 26.80 -4.86
CA GLU A 143 30.97 26.57 -4.66
C GLU A 143 30.33 25.79 -5.82
N ARG A 144 30.70 26.12 -7.07
CA ARG A 144 30.21 25.39 -8.25
C ARG A 144 30.66 23.92 -8.23
N GLN A 145 31.88 23.65 -7.77
CA GLN A 145 32.41 22.30 -7.63
C GLN A 145 31.74 21.51 -6.50
N LEU A 146 31.29 22.20 -5.44
CA LEU A 146 30.51 21.61 -4.36
C LEU A 146 29.09 21.28 -4.85
N ALA A 147 28.41 22.21 -5.52
CA ALA A 147 27.08 22.01 -6.08
C ALA A 147 27.04 20.86 -7.10
N SER A 148 28.04 20.76 -7.99
CA SER A 148 28.15 19.65 -8.94
C SER A 148 28.34 18.29 -8.26
N ARG A 149 29.10 18.24 -7.16
CA ARG A 149 29.27 17.01 -6.37
C ARG A 149 28.01 16.61 -5.62
N MET A 150 27.28 17.57 -5.05
CA MET A 150 25.98 17.34 -4.42
C MET A 150 24.95 16.83 -5.44
N ALA A 151 24.93 17.38 -6.65
CA ALA A 151 24.07 16.90 -7.73
C ALA A 151 24.38 15.45 -8.12
N ALA A 152 25.66 15.10 -8.25
CA ALA A 152 26.06 13.73 -8.56
C ALA A 152 25.70 12.73 -7.44
N ASP A 153 25.77 13.17 -6.17
CA ASP A 153 25.36 12.35 -5.03
C ASP A 153 23.84 12.15 -4.97
N ALA A 154 23.07 13.21 -5.25
CA ALA A 154 21.62 13.14 -5.36
C ALA A 154 21.15 12.16 -6.45
N VAL A 155 21.79 12.19 -7.62
CA VAL A 155 21.50 11.25 -8.73
C VAL A 155 21.82 9.80 -8.31
N ARG A 156 22.98 9.55 -7.69
CA ARG A 156 23.31 8.20 -7.20
C ARG A 156 22.30 7.67 -6.19
N ARG A 157 21.87 8.51 -5.24
CA ARG A 157 20.84 8.11 -4.26
C ARG A 157 19.50 7.81 -4.92
N LEU A 158 19.16 8.51 -6.00
CA LEU A 158 17.95 8.24 -6.77
C LEU A 158 18.05 6.88 -7.49
N ASP A 159 19.20 6.58 -8.07
CA ASP A 159 19.48 5.28 -8.69
C ASP A 159 19.47 4.13 -7.66
N GLU A 160 20.04 4.34 -6.47
CA GLU A 160 20.03 3.37 -5.37
C GLU A 160 18.60 3.14 -4.83
N ALA A 161 17.82 4.21 -4.63
CA ALA A 161 16.44 4.13 -4.15
C ALA A 161 15.46 3.49 -5.15
N ALA A 162 15.80 3.49 -6.45
CA ALA A 162 15.05 2.79 -7.50
C ALA A 162 15.26 1.26 -7.46
N VAL A 163 16.28 0.78 -6.75
CA VAL A 163 16.68 -0.63 -6.70
C VAL A 163 16.23 -1.34 -5.41
N GLU A 164 15.91 -0.61 -4.33
CA GLU A 164 15.53 -1.21 -3.03
C GLU A 164 14.02 -1.13 -2.72
N VAL A 165 13.41 -2.32 -2.56
CA VAL A 165 12.09 -2.53 -1.93
C VAL A 165 12.28 -2.47 -0.42
N PRO A 166 11.61 -1.57 0.33
CA PRO A 166 11.80 -1.49 1.78
C PRO A 166 11.19 -2.71 2.48
N GLY A 167 12.05 -3.54 3.06
CA GLY A 167 11.67 -4.49 4.11
C GLY A 167 11.60 -3.76 5.44
N VAL A 168 10.48 -3.87 6.14
CA VAL A 168 10.34 -3.42 7.53
C VAL A 168 11.33 -4.21 8.39
N ALA A 169 12.30 -3.49 8.96
CA ALA A 169 13.35 -3.93 9.89
C ALA A 169 14.71 -4.31 9.29
N ASP A 170 15.35 -3.39 8.58
CA ASP A 170 16.81 -3.33 8.54
C ASP A 170 17.32 -2.33 9.60
N ARG A 171 18.15 -2.81 10.54
CA ARG A 171 18.80 -1.98 11.57
C ARG A 171 20.28 -1.90 11.22
N ALA A 172 20.84 -0.70 11.30
CA ALA A 172 22.24 -0.45 11.02
C ALA A 172 22.97 -0.01 12.29
N ASP A 173 24.20 -0.48 12.45
CA ASP A 173 25.10 -0.06 13.52
C ASP A 173 25.49 1.42 13.34
N LEU A 174 25.46 2.20 14.42
CA LEU A 174 25.78 3.63 14.44
C LEU A 174 27.19 3.94 13.91
N SER A 175 28.12 2.98 13.96
CA SER A 175 29.44 3.09 13.32
C SER A 175 29.37 3.30 11.80
N VAL A 176 28.33 2.80 11.13
CA VAL A 176 28.09 3.02 9.70
C VAL A 176 27.81 4.50 9.44
N LEU A 177 26.92 5.10 10.24
CA LEU A 177 26.62 6.54 10.19
C LEU A 177 27.87 7.38 10.48
N ALA A 178 28.62 7.01 11.54
CA ALA A 178 29.85 7.72 11.89
C ALA A 178 30.89 7.68 10.76
N ARG A 179 31.04 6.54 10.07
CA ARG A 179 31.92 6.40 8.91
C ARG A 179 31.43 7.24 7.72
N ARG A 180 30.12 7.22 7.42
CA ARG A 180 29.51 8.03 6.35
C ARG A 180 29.78 9.53 6.59
N LEU A 181 29.55 10.02 7.80
CA LEU A 181 29.77 11.44 8.14
C LEU A 181 31.25 11.83 8.15
N ARG A 182 32.15 10.95 8.64
CA ARG A 182 33.60 11.17 8.51
C ARG A 182 34.03 11.29 7.05
N SER A 183 33.49 10.45 6.17
CA SER A 183 33.75 10.53 4.74
C SER A 183 33.24 11.85 4.16
N ALA A 184 32.01 12.27 4.51
CA ALA A 184 31.43 13.53 4.03
C ALA A 184 32.28 14.75 4.43
N VAL A 185 32.82 14.76 5.67
CA VAL A 185 33.69 15.84 6.15
C VAL A 185 34.91 16.05 5.25
N THR A 186 35.50 14.99 4.69
CA THR A 186 36.66 15.10 3.79
C THR A 186 36.37 15.82 2.48
N GLY A 187 35.09 15.92 2.09
CA GLY A 187 34.67 16.59 0.86
C GLY A 187 34.56 18.12 0.97
N PHE A 188 34.54 18.66 2.19
CA PHE A 188 34.43 20.10 2.41
C PHE A 188 35.79 20.80 2.33
N SER A 189 35.78 22.04 1.84
CA SER A 189 36.97 22.89 1.80
C SER A 189 37.43 23.36 3.18
N ALA A 190 36.51 23.45 4.14
CA ALA A 190 36.80 23.84 5.51
C ALA A 190 36.88 22.62 6.44
N PRO A 191 37.88 22.56 7.36
CA PRO A 191 38.04 21.42 8.24
C PRO A 191 37.01 21.39 9.38
N PHE A 192 36.54 20.20 9.72
CA PHE A 192 35.75 19.93 10.93
C PHE A 192 36.56 19.09 11.92
N ILE A 193 36.45 19.41 13.21
CA ILE A 193 36.94 18.55 14.28
C ILE A 193 35.86 17.51 14.56
N VAL A 194 36.17 16.24 14.26
CA VAL A 194 35.20 15.14 14.43
C VAL A 194 35.45 14.38 15.73
N ARG A 195 34.43 14.26 16.56
CA ARG A 195 34.42 13.47 17.79
C ARG A 195 33.35 12.39 17.71
N VAL A 196 33.70 11.16 18.06
CA VAL A 196 32.80 10.02 18.02
C VAL A 196 32.94 9.26 19.33
N THR A 197 31.83 9.09 20.04
CA THR A 197 31.80 8.52 21.39
C THR A 197 30.64 7.52 21.50
N ASP A 198 30.87 6.41 22.22
CA ASP A 198 29.85 5.42 22.58
C ASP A 198 29.02 4.86 21.42
N THR A 199 29.62 4.69 20.23
CA THR A 199 28.89 4.21 19.05
C THR A 199 28.80 2.69 18.90
N SER A 200 29.58 1.93 19.68
CA SER A 200 29.65 0.48 19.55
C SER A 200 28.41 -0.20 20.12
N GLY A 201 27.78 -1.08 19.34
CA GLY A 201 26.60 -1.83 19.78
C GLY A 201 25.31 -0.99 19.83
N VAL A 202 25.32 0.18 19.21
CA VAL A 202 24.13 1.03 19.06
C VAL A 202 23.54 0.76 17.68
N GLU A 203 22.30 0.30 17.64
CA GLU A 203 21.60 0.00 16.39
C GLU A 203 20.43 0.95 16.18
N LEU A 204 20.34 1.51 14.98
CA LEU A 204 19.29 2.44 14.57
C LEU A 204 18.55 1.87 13.35
N PRO A 205 17.25 2.15 13.18
CA PRO A 205 16.58 1.90 11.90
C PRO A 205 17.31 2.58 10.75
N VAL A 206 17.38 1.94 9.58
CA VAL A 206 18.05 2.52 8.39
C VAL A 206 17.49 3.90 8.04
N GLU A 207 16.17 4.08 8.12
CA GLU A 207 15.51 5.37 7.92
C GLU A 207 16.03 6.47 8.87
N ALA A 208 16.29 6.13 10.13
CA ALA A 208 16.87 7.04 11.11
C ALA A 208 18.34 7.36 10.79
N VAL A 209 19.12 6.36 10.34
CA VAL A 209 20.50 6.57 9.87
C VAL A 209 20.55 7.53 8.70
N ASP A 210 19.65 7.38 7.72
CA ASP A 210 19.62 8.24 6.54
C ASP A 210 19.14 9.66 6.86
N ALA A 211 18.11 9.80 7.72
CA ALA A 211 17.64 11.09 8.21
C ALA A 211 18.75 11.84 8.97
N LEU A 212 19.40 11.19 9.94
CA LEU A 212 20.51 11.76 10.71
C LEU A 212 21.70 12.14 9.81
N SER A 213 22.07 11.25 8.88
CA SER A 213 23.16 11.49 7.93
C SER A 213 22.90 12.73 7.08
N SER A 214 21.71 12.78 6.46
CA SER A 214 21.35 13.88 5.56
C SER A 214 21.22 15.21 6.29
N ALA A 215 20.58 15.22 7.47
CA ALA A 215 20.43 16.42 8.28
C ALA A 215 21.79 16.95 8.77
N ALA A 216 22.70 16.06 9.19
CA ALA A 216 24.05 16.45 9.61
C ALA A 216 24.87 17.01 8.44
N VAL A 217 24.80 16.38 7.26
CA VAL A 217 25.46 16.91 6.05
C VAL A 217 24.92 18.28 5.69
N GLN A 218 23.61 18.49 5.76
CA GLN A 218 23.03 19.80 5.48
C GLN A 218 23.49 20.86 6.48
N ALA A 219 23.54 20.53 7.77
CA ALA A 219 24.07 21.43 8.79
C ALA A 219 25.54 21.79 8.53
N MET A 220 26.36 20.82 8.10
CA MET A 220 27.75 21.06 7.72
C MET A 220 27.87 21.97 6.49
N VAL A 221 27.04 21.75 5.45
CA VAL A 221 26.98 22.63 4.26
C VAL A 221 26.66 24.06 4.68
N ASN A 222 25.66 24.25 5.53
CA ASN A 222 25.26 25.58 6.02
C ASN A 222 26.40 26.27 6.75
N SER A 223 27.12 25.53 7.60
CA SER A 223 28.28 26.05 8.31
C SER A 223 29.40 26.46 7.34
N VAL A 224 29.67 25.68 6.30
CA VAL A 224 30.70 26.00 5.30
C VAL A 224 30.29 27.23 4.47
N GLN A 225 29.02 27.33 4.07
CA GLN A 225 28.55 28.41 3.20
C GLN A 225 28.30 29.73 3.93
N HIS A 226 27.95 29.70 5.22
CA HIS A 226 27.40 30.86 5.92
C HIS A 226 28.09 31.22 7.24
N ALA A 227 28.85 30.31 7.86
CA ALA A 227 29.50 30.64 9.12
C ALA A 227 30.68 31.60 8.93
N ASP A 228 31.33 31.56 7.77
CA ASP A 228 32.45 32.45 7.46
C ASP A 228 31.97 33.90 7.37
N GLY A 229 32.68 34.79 8.07
CA GLY A 229 32.38 36.21 8.12
C GLY A 229 33.66 37.04 8.29
N PRO A 230 33.54 38.35 8.51
CA PRO A 230 34.71 39.22 8.68
C PRO A 230 35.53 38.91 9.96
N ILE A 231 34.98 38.12 10.88
CA ILE A 231 35.55 37.85 12.20
C ILE A 231 36.32 36.51 12.18
N GLY A 232 37.55 36.54 11.67
CA GLY A 232 38.55 35.49 11.91
C GLY A 232 38.21 34.10 11.36
N ARG A 233 39.02 33.11 11.76
CA ARG A 233 38.91 31.71 11.29
C ARG A 233 37.83 30.98 12.07
N VAL A 234 36.80 30.49 11.37
CA VAL A 234 35.70 29.72 11.98
C VAL A 234 36.17 28.30 12.35
N ARG A 235 35.97 27.93 13.60
CA ARG A 235 36.09 26.58 14.14
C ARG A 235 34.78 25.85 13.94
N ARG A 236 34.86 24.64 13.39
CA ARG A 236 33.72 23.76 13.14
C ARG A 236 33.93 22.41 13.81
N GLU A 237 32.89 21.88 14.43
CA GLU A 237 32.91 20.63 15.18
C GLU A 237 31.72 19.75 14.76
N LEU A 238 32.00 18.45 14.63
CA LEU A 238 30.99 17.41 14.45
C LEU A 238 31.17 16.41 15.59
N GLU A 239 30.13 16.24 16.40
CA GLU A 239 30.11 15.26 17.49
C GLU A 239 29.02 14.22 17.23
N ILE A 240 29.37 12.95 17.39
CA ILE A 240 28.44 11.82 17.25
C ILE A 240 28.53 11.01 18.54
N ARG A 241 27.41 10.90 19.26
CA ARG A 241 27.33 10.20 20.54
C ARG A 241 26.22 9.18 20.50
N GLY A 242 26.55 7.91 20.74
CA GLY A 242 25.55 6.89 21.01
C GLY A 242 24.92 7.05 22.39
N VAL A 243 23.64 6.70 22.52
CA VAL A 243 22.87 6.78 23.77
C VAL A 243 22.14 5.45 23.99
N GLY A 244 22.59 4.67 24.96
CA GLY A 244 22.07 3.32 25.18
C GLY A 244 22.27 2.42 23.96
N ALA A 245 21.44 1.37 23.82
CA ALA A 245 21.55 0.40 22.71
C ALA A 245 20.88 0.84 21.40
N GLY A 246 20.20 2.00 21.39
CA GLY A 246 19.38 2.41 20.24
C GLY A 246 19.07 3.90 20.19
N GLY A 247 20.00 4.74 20.65
CA GLY A 247 19.85 6.19 20.61
C GLY A 247 21.11 6.85 20.05
N CYS A 248 20.96 8.02 19.46
CA CYS A 248 22.07 8.79 18.91
C CYS A 248 21.79 10.28 19.04
N VAL A 249 22.82 11.04 19.37
CA VAL A 249 22.84 12.51 19.30
C VAL A 249 24.00 12.94 18.43
N ILE A 250 23.72 13.80 17.44
CA ILE A 250 24.70 14.42 16.58
C ILE A 250 24.66 15.93 16.80
N GLU A 251 25.82 16.53 17.01
CA GLU A 251 25.94 17.99 17.09
C GLU A 251 26.87 18.51 15.99
N VAL A 252 26.38 19.49 15.24
CA VAL A 252 27.19 20.27 14.30
C VAL A 252 27.28 21.69 14.85
N VAL A 253 28.49 22.13 15.18
CA VAL A 253 28.73 23.41 15.86
C VAL A 253 29.75 24.24 15.09
N ASP A 254 29.45 25.51 14.91
CA ASP A 254 30.42 26.52 14.51
C ASP A 254 30.39 27.75 15.41
N ASN A 255 31.51 28.47 15.45
CA ASN A 255 31.63 29.76 16.14
C ASN A 255 31.63 30.93 15.16
N GLY A 256 30.96 30.79 14.02
CA GLY A 256 30.96 31.78 12.95
C GLY A 256 30.05 32.97 13.21
N SER A 257 29.64 33.65 12.13
CA SER A 257 28.80 34.85 12.18
C SER A 257 27.46 34.63 12.88
N GLY A 258 26.92 33.42 12.86
CA GLY A 258 25.57 33.11 13.36
C GLY A 258 24.48 33.90 12.65
N PHE A 259 23.23 33.68 13.03
CA PHE A 259 22.08 34.41 12.52
C PHE A 259 20.97 34.47 13.57
N GLU A 260 20.05 35.43 13.41
CA GLU A 260 18.85 35.50 14.24
C GLU A 260 17.73 34.70 13.58
N PRO A 261 17.29 33.55 14.14
CA PRO A 261 16.30 32.68 13.49
C PRO A 261 14.95 33.36 13.23
N ALA A 262 14.60 34.39 14.02
CA ALA A 262 13.36 35.16 13.83
C ALA A 262 13.40 36.11 12.63
N GLU A 263 14.59 36.49 12.16
CA GLU A 263 14.79 37.47 11.07
C GLU A 263 15.04 36.81 9.70
N VAL A 264 15.14 35.48 9.64
CA VAL A 264 15.35 34.75 8.38
C VAL A 264 14.04 34.69 7.56
N PRO A 265 14.02 35.20 6.31
CA PRO A 265 12.82 35.17 5.47
C PRO A 265 12.27 33.74 5.24
N LEU A 266 10.95 33.60 5.15
CA LEU A 266 10.24 32.32 4.88
C LEU A 266 10.75 31.57 3.64
N SER A 267 11.26 32.27 2.63
CA SER A 267 11.88 31.67 1.44
C SER A 267 13.24 31.02 1.69
N ARG A 268 13.94 31.40 2.77
CA ARG A 268 15.19 30.77 3.25
C ARG A 268 14.97 29.79 4.41
N LEU A 269 13.73 29.70 4.91
CA LEU A 269 13.32 28.77 5.98
C LEU A 269 13.14 27.33 5.51
N GLY A 270 13.08 27.07 4.20
CA GLY A 270 12.94 25.71 3.64
C GLY A 270 13.98 24.72 4.13
N LEU A 271 15.14 25.21 4.60
CA LEU A 271 16.23 24.38 5.12
C LEU A 271 16.09 24.00 6.60
N ARG A 272 15.48 24.87 7.40
CA ARG A 272 15.14 24.56 8.79
C ARG A 272 13.97 23.59 8.82
N VAL A 273 12.94 23.90 8.04
CA VAL A 273 11.75 23.08 7.87
C VAL A 273 12.13 21.69 7.35
N SER A 274 13.02 21.59 6.35
CA SER A 274 13.42 20.28 5.82
C SER A 274 14.25 19.41 6.78
N ILE A 275 15.06 20.01 7.67
CA ILE A 275 15.80 19.27 8.70
C ILE A 275 14.84 18.79 9.80
N GLU A 276 13.97 19.68 10.29
CA GLU A 276 13.02 19.39 11.37
C GLU A 276 11.96 18.36 10.94
N GLU A 277 11.34 18.55 9.77
CA GLU A 277 10.33 17.62 9.23
C GLU A 277 10.92 16.25 8.94
N ARG A 278 12.13 16.18 8.35
CA ARG A 278 12.80 14.91 8.06
C ARG A 278 13.14 14.13 9.32
N MET A 279 13.66 14.82 10.34
CA MET A 279 13.92 14.18 11.62
C MET A 279 12.62 13.71 12.27
N ALA A 280 11.55 14.52 12.25
CA ALA A 280 10.25 14.15 12.79
C ALA A 280 9.65 12.93 12.08
N ASN A 281 9.70 12.88 10.75
CA ASN A 281 9.23 11.75 9.94
C ASN A 281 9.97 10.44 10.26
N ALA A 282 11.27 10.53 10.58
CA ALA A 282 12.06 9.38 11.02
C ALA A 282 11.91 9.05 12.52
N GLY A 283 11.08 9.77 13.27
CA GLY A 283 10.87 9.57 14.71
C GLY A 283 11.96 10.18 15.61
N GLY A 284 12.75 11.10 15.08
CA GLY A 284 13.77 11.88 15.81
C GLY A 284 13.37 13.36 15.98
N SER A 285 14.33 14.18 16.40
CA SER A 285 14.16 15.62 16.60
C SER A 285 15.38 16.40 16.14
N ALA A 286 15.16 17.62 15.66
CA ALA A 286 16.22 18.58 15.37
C ALA A 286 15.99 19.87 16.17
N ARG A 287 17.09 20.48 16.62
CA ARG A 287 17.10 21.78 17.29
C ARG A 287 18.22 22.62 16.73
N ILE A 288 17.93 23.87 16.41
CA ILE A 288 18.91 24.83 15.90
C ILE A 288 18.96 26.01 16.86
N ASP A 289 20.13 26.22 17.46
CA ASP A 289 20.43 27.37 18.31
C ASP A 289 21.47 28.23 17.57
N SER A 290 21.08 29.43 17.13
CA SER A 290 21.98 30.40 16.48
C SER A 290 21.71 31.80 17.02
N ALA A 291 22.75 32.61 17.09
CA ALA A 291 22.61 34.03 17.38
C ALA A 291 23.74 34.81 16.66
N PRO A 292 23.49 36.04 16.20
CA PRO A 292 24.52 36.87 15.58
C PRO A 292 25.76 37.01 16.48
N GLY A 293 26.93 36.73 15.91
CA GLY A 293 28.24 36.75 16.58
C GLY A 293 28.54 35.59 17.52
N ARG A 294 27.61 34.64 17.72
CA ARG A 294 27.79 33.47 18.61
C ARG A 294 27.99 32.15 17.86
N GLY A 295 27.83 32.16 16.54
CA GLY A 295 27.85 30.97 15.70
C GLY A 295 26.53 30.20 15.72
N THR A 296 26.57 28.97 15.21
CA THR A 296 25.40 28.10 15.07
C THR A 296 25.66 26.73 15.67
N ARG A 297 24.68 26.19 16.40
CA ARG A 297 24.62 24.81 16.88
C ARG A 297 23.38 24.13 16.31
N VAL A 298 23.58 23.00 15.67
CA VAL A 298 22.51 22.10 15.23
C VAL A 298 22.63 20.80 16.00
N THR A 299 21.60 20.47 16.77
CA THR A 299 21.51 19.23 17.56
C THR A 299 20.46 18.34 16.94
N LEU A 300 20.85 17.15 16.51
CA LEU A 300 20.00 16.12 15.94
C LEU A 300 19.95 14.95 16.92
N ALA A 301 18.77 14.44 17.22
CA ALA A 301 18.61 13.35 18.16
C ALA A 301 17.62 12.30 17.66
N TRP A 302 17.91 11.04 17.95
CA TRP A 302 17.00 9.93 17.69
C TRP A 302 17.10 8.88 18.80
N PRO A 303 15.98 8.37 19.34
CA PRO A 303 14.61 8.81 19.06
C PRO A 303 14.32 10.21 19.62
N ALA A 304 13.17 10.78 19.24
CA ALA A 304 12.70 12.05 19.78
C ALA A 304 12.59 11.99 21.32
N GLY A 305 12.93 13.10 21.99
CA GLY A 305 12.94 13.19 23.45
C GLY A 305 14.30 12.86 24.12
N LEU A 306 15.33 12.52 23.34
CA LEU A 306 16.70 12.53 23.82
C LEU A 306 17.20 13.98 23.92
N ASP A 307 17.33 14.49 25.14
CA ASP A 307 17.93 15.81 25.36
C ASP A 307 19.45 15.76 25.11
N GLY A 308 19.94 16.67 24.26
CA GLY A 308 21.36 16.85 23.95
C GLY A 308 22.22 17.35 25.13
N GLY A 309 21.69 17.34 26.35
CA GLY A 309 22.40 17.76 27.56
C GLY A 309 23.69 16.99 27.76
N ARG A 310 24.80 17.71 27.82
CA ARG A 310 26.03 17.21 28.43
C ARG A 310 25.83 17.25 29.95
N SER A 311 25.88 16.10 30.60
CA SER A 311 26.21 16.03 32.03
C SER A 311 27.64 16.51 32.25
#